data_AF-X1F8N6-F1
#
_entry.id   AF-X1F8N6-F1
#
_cell.length_a   1.000
_cell.length_b   1.000
_cell.length_c   1.000
_cell.angle_alpha   90.00
_cell.angle_beta   90.00
_cell.angle_gamma   90.00
#
_symmetry.space_group_name_H-M   'P 1'
#
loop_
_entity.id
_entity.type
_entity.pdbx_description
1 polymer ?
#
loop_
_entity_poly.entity_id
_entity_poly.type
_entity_poly.pdbx_seq_one_letter_code
_entity_poly.pdbx_strand_id
1 'polypeptide(L)' 'GFIPHLSVGQIKGKDNLEALLKNLRSNWSPLNFKITSVYFIAREKQKLSEFKIKKEISLK' A
#
# COMPACT_ATOMS: atom_id res chain seq x y z
N GLY A 1 11.08 13.21 -4.70
CA GLY A 1 11.20 12.08 -5.66
C GLY A 1 10.10 11.07 -5.41
N PHE A 2 9.85 10.17 -6.35
CA PHE A 2 8.94 9.03 -6.17
C PHE A 2 9.64 7.91 -5.39
N ILE A 3 8.98 7.38 -4.35
CA ILE A 3 9.49 6.25 -3.56
C ILE A 3 8.43 5.14 -3.62
N PRO A 4 8.68 4.03 -4.34
CA PRO A 4 7.72 2.92 -4.39
C PRO A 4 7.63 2.25 -3.02
N HIS A 5 6.43 2.15 -2.47
CA HIS A 5 6.18 1.50 -1.19
C HIS A 5 4.75 0.98 -1.11
N LEU A 6 4.52 0.02 -0.21
CA LEU A 6 3.18 -0.46 0.16
C LEU A 6 2.85 0.03 1.56
N SER A 7 1.69 0.67 1.71
CA SER A 7 1.17 1.03 3.04
C SER A 7 0.65 -0.23 3.73
N VAL A 8 1.19 -0.56 4.91
CA VAL A 8 0.82 -1.76 5.68
C VAL A 8 -0.15 -1.47 6.84
N GLY A 9 -0.46 -0.20 7.10
CA GLY A 9 -1.38 0.21 8.16
C GLY A 9 -1.29 1.70 8.45
N GLN A 10 -2.19 2.18 9.32
CA GLN A 10 -2.20 3.55 9.83
C GLN A 10 -2.32 3.50 11.36
N ILE A 11 -1.48 4.26 12.05
CA ILE A 11 -1.46 4.32 13.52
C ILE A 11 -1.76 5.74 13.99
N LYS A 12 -2.47 5.85 15.12
CA LYS A 12 -2.69 7.11 15.83
C LYS A 12 -1.75 7.19 17.03
N GLY A 13 -1.09 8.34 17.23
CA GLY A 13 -0.17 8.57 18.33
C GLY A 13 1.27 8.15 18.02
N LYS A 14 2.24 8.94 18.50
CA LYS A 14 3.67 8.79 18.20
C LYS A 14 4.33 7.67 19.02
N ASP A 15 3.91 7.49 20.27
CA ASP A 15 4.59 6.60 21.22
C ASP A 15 4.48 5.12 20.83
N ASN A 16 3.41 4.75 20.12
CA ASN A 16 3.20 3.38 19.65
C ASN A 16 3.88 3.09 18.30
N LEU A 17 4.40 4.11 17.61
CA LEU A 17 4.98 3.95 16.28
C LEU A 17 6.31 3.20 16.33
N GLU A 18 7.21 3.58 17.24
CA GLU A 18 8.57 3.00 17.30
C GLU A 18 8.54 1.51 17.69
N ALA A 19 7.71 1.15 18.67
CA ALA A 19 7.53 -0.24 19.08
C ALA A 19 6.97 -1.09 17.92
N LEU A 20 5.98 -0.56 17.18
CA LEU A 20 5.41 -1.23 16.02
C LEU A 20 6.44 -1.38 14.89
N LEU A 21 7.19 -0.32 14.57
CA LEU A 21 8.24 -0.36 13.55
C LEU A 21 9.33 -1.37 13.90
N LYS A 22 9.77 -1.42 15.16
CA LYS A 22 10.75 -2.39 15.63
C LYS A 22 10.25 -3.82 15.43
N ASN A 23 9.00 -4.10 15.80
CA ASN A 23 8.39 -5.41 15.63
C ASN A 23 8.27 -5.80 14.14
N LEU A 24 7.73 -4.91 13.30
CA LEU A 24 7.53 -5.17 11.87
C LEU A 24 8.86 -5.42 11.13
N ARG A 25 9.90 -4.63 11.44
CA ARG A 25 11.23 -4.77 10.82
C ARG A 25 11.93 -6.06 11.19
N SER A 26 11.72 -6.56 12.40
CA SER A 26 12.40 -7.78 12.88
C SER A 26 12.02 -9.05 12.11
N ASN A 27 10.87 -9.06 11.45
CA ASN A 27 10.32 -10.21 10.74
C ASN A 27 10.19 -9.97 9.23
N TRP A 28 10.88 -8.97 8.69
CA TRP A 28 10.78 -8.66 7.27
C TRP A 28 11.62 -9.63 6.43
N SER A 29 10.94 -10.32 5.52
CA SER A 29 11.56 -11.06 4.42
C SER A 29 11.38 -10.28 3.12
N PRO A 30 12.41 -10.20 2.25
CA PRO A 30 12.28 -9.63 0.91
C PRO A 30 11.18 -10.35 0.11
N LEU A 31 10.39 -9.57 -0.63
CA LEU A 31 9.30 -10.09 -1.45
C LEU A 31 9.41 -9.52 -2.86
N ASN A 32 9.49 -10.40 -3.84
CA ASN A 32 9.72 -10.05 -5.24
C ASN A 32 8.47 -10.34 -6.06
N PHE A 33 8.05 -9.36 -6.84
CA PHE A 33 6.93 -9.49 -7.76
C PHE A 33 7.31 -8.95 -9.14
N LYS A 34 6.91 -9.68 -10.19
CA LYS A 34 6.90 -9.13 -11.54
C LYS A 34 5.63 -8.31 -11.71
N ILE A 35 5.77 -7.01 -11.97
CA ILE A 35 4.61 -6.15 -12.27
C ILE A 35 4.19 -6.39 -13.72
N THR A 36 2.97 -6.86 -13.93
CA THR A 36 2.41 -7.17 -15.25
C THR A 36 1.33 -6.21 -15.71
N SER A 37 0.79 -5.39 -14.80
CA SER A 37 -0.30 -4.46 -15.10
C SER A 37 -0.26 -3.23 -14.19
N VAL A 38 -0.81 -2.12 -14.68
CA VAL A 38 -1.10 -0.90 -13.93
C VAL A 38 -2.58 -0.61 -14.02
N TYR A 39 -3.20 -0.29 -12.89
CA TYR A 39 -4.64 -0.04 -12.81
C TYR A 39 -4.95 1.42 -12.47
N PHE A 40 -5.93 2.00 -13.17
CA PHE A 40 -6.61 3.20 -12.72
C PHE A 40 -7.76 2.77 -11.82
N ILE A 41 -7.75 3.24 -10.58
CA ILE A 41 -8.80 2.95 -9.60
C ILE A 41 -9.47 4.24 -9.16
N ALA A 42 -10.77 4.17 -8.87
CA ALA A 42 -11.52 5.30 -8.31
C ALA A 42 -12.61 4.78 -7.36
N ARG A 43 -13.02 5.65 -6.43
CA ARG A 43 -14.09 5.37 -5.48
C ARG A 43 -15.12 6.50 -5.48
N GLU A 44 -16.33 6.20 -5.03
CA GLU A 44 -17.36 7.21 -4.81
C GLU A 44 -16.90 8.24 -3.77
N LYS A 45 -17.44 9.46 -3.81
CA LYS A 45 -17.11 10.53 -2.84
C LYS A 45 -17.78 10.30 -1.48
N GLN A 46 -17.51 9.14 -0.90
CA GLN A 46 -17.99 8.68 0.40
C GLN A 46 -16.83 8.02 1.15
N LYS A 47 -16.68 8.29 2.45
CA LYS A 47 -15.48 7.88 3.20
C LYS A 47 -15.24 6.36 3.22
N LEU A 48 -16.33 5.59 3.23
CA LEU A 48 -16.33 4.13 3.34
C LEU A 48 -16.45 3.41 1.99
N SER A 49 -16.47 4.15 0.88
CA SER A 49 -16.54 3.53 -0.44
C SER A 49 -15.24 2.80 -0.77
N GLU A 50 -15.37 1.63 -1.35
CA GLU A 50 -14.26 0.84 -1.89
C GLU A 50 -13.74 1.44 -3.20
N PHE A 51 -12.47 1.18 -3.49
CA PHE A 51 -11.91 1.48 -4.80
C PHE A 51 -12.34 0.41 -5.81
N LYS A 52 -12.78 0.86 -6.99
CA LYS A 52 -13.10 0.01 -8.13
C LYS A 52 -12.12 0.26 -9.26
N ILE A 53 -11.77 -0.80 -9.98
CA ILE A 53 -10.96 -0.72 -11.19
C ILE A 53 -11.77 0.00 -12.27
N LYS A 54 -11.15 0.99 -12.91
CA LYS A 54 -11.71 1.76 -14.02
C LYS A 54 -11.02 1.47 -15.34
N LYS A 55 -9.72 1.14 -15.29
CA LYS A 55 -8.94 0.76 -16.46
C LYS A 55 -7.74 -0.08 -16.04
N GLU A 56 -7.40 -1.06 -16.85
CA GLU A 56 -6.15 -1.81 -16.76
C GLU A 56 -5.25 -1.45 -17.95
N ILE A 57 -3.95 -1.31 -17.69
CA ILE A 57 -2.90 -1.26 -18.69
C ILE A 57 -1.99 -2.45 -18.44
N SER A 58 -2.01 -3.41 -19.34
CA SER A 58 -1.07 -4.55 -19.29
C SER A 58 0.32 -4.10 -19.76
N LEU A 59 1.33 -4.42 -18.96
CA LEU A 59 2.74 -4.25 -19.26
C LEU A 59 3.24 -5.57 -19.85
N LYS A 60 3.49 -5.56 -21.17
CA LYS A 60 4.02 -6.72 -21.91
C LYS A 60 5.45 -7.05 -21.46
#